data_AF-A0A973L9P8-F1
#
_entry.id   AF-A0A973L9P8-F1
#
_cell.length_a   1.000
_cell.length_b   1.000
_cell.length_c   1.000
_cell.angle_alpha   90.00
_cell.angle_beta   90.00
_cell.angle_gamma   90.00
#
_symmetry.space_group_name_H-M   'P 1'
#
loop_
_entity.id
_entity.type
_entity.pdbx_description
1 polymer ?
#
loop_
_entity_poly.entity_id
_entity_poly.type
_entity_poly.pdbx_seq_one_letter_code
_entity_poly.pdbx_strand_id
1 'polypeptide(L)'
;MPVQTTSIPGKRSVRALTMTIAVGAVSGLALTACSSSGSTGSGGSGGTNGSKNPTEALAAAVHNISSGKAESFQLSLKPDDAMIAAMNKDSSKQDAAIGKSLLGNGGIVVKFTVSSDKPLKDLKPGETPNVEFGVTAGGTEFFDIRSVGGALYAKANVPQIAQLSGKSTADLTAAMGQVPPDFQAPIQALMAGKWVGVSAQDLKGLEQMAKSMGGGDLGAATTASPNTQMLAGMEASLLKALTQDATVNDLGGGKLQVSGKVKVIGQDILGALGPAMSSIPGKSKADLDKAREGLNSVPDSEVVTFDVWLKNNQISELQLDLAQFLPKDQSGGGHLPVDAKFSQDAAKVSAPDGVTNIDIQKLLGSLGGAN
;
A
#
# COMPACT_ATOMS: atom_id res chain seq x y z
N MET A 1 2.72 -16.78 -50.48
CA MET A 1 2.40 -15.63 -49.61
C MET A 1 2.87 -16.01 -48.21
N PRO A 2 3.92 -15.37 -47.67
CA PRO A 2 4.42 -15.73 -46.35
C PRO A 2 3.51 -15.17 -45.26
N VAL A 3 3.23 -16.00 -44.27
CA VAL A 3 2.43 -15.70 -43.07
C VAL A 3 3.20 -14.70 -42.22
N GLN A 4 2.62 -13.51 -41.99
CA GLN A 4 3.12 -12.55 -41.00
C GLN A 4 2.82 -13.10 -39.60
N THR A 5 3.86 -13.56 -38.92
CA THR A 5 3.83 -13.80 -37.48
C THR A 5 3.91 -12.46 -36.77
N THR A 6 2.80 -11.98 -36.21
CA THR A 6 2.77 -10.80 -35.34
C THR A 6 3.51 -11.15 -34.04
N SER A 7 4.75 -10.67 -33.91
CA SER A 7 5.50 -10.74 -32.67
C SER A 7 4.84 -9.84 -31.62
N ILE A 8 4.51 -10.40 -30.46
CA ILE A 8 4.18 -9.63 -29.27
C ILE A 8 5.48 -8.95 -28.81
N PRO A 9 5.56 -7.62 -28.68
CA PRO A 9 6.77 -6.97 -28.17
C PRO A 9 6.89 -7.26 -26.67
N GLY A 10 7.64 -8.31 -26.36
CA GLY A 10 8.18 -8.60 -25.04
C GLY A 10 9.28 -7.61 -24.65
N LYS A 11 9.56 -7.56 -23.34
CA LYS A 11 10.50 -6.68 -22.62
C LYS A 11 9.92 -5.36 -22.16
N ARG A 12 9.01 -5.42 -21.17
CA ARG A 12 8.95 -4.35 -20.18
C ARG A 12 10.24 -4.42 -19.35
N SER A 13 11.05 -3.38 -19.43
CA SER A 13 12.24 -3.19 -18.59
C SER A 13 11.91 -3.48 -17.11
N VAL A 14 12.84 -4.07 -16.35
CA VAL A 14 12.75 -4.23 -14.89
C VAL A 14 12.34 -2.91 -14.21
N ARG A 15 12.71 -1.76 -14.77
CA ARG A 15 12.23 -0.44 -14.30
C ARG A 15 10.71 -0.31 -14.30
N ALA A 16 10.02 -0.84 -15.31
CA ALA A 16 8.57 -0.78 -15.42
C ALA A 16 7.86 -1.71 -14.44
N LEU A 17 8.41 -2.90 -14.15
CA LEU A 17 7.84 -3.81 -13.15
C LEU A 17 8.11 -3.30 -11.73
N THR A 18 9.33 -2.85 -11.44
CA THR A 18 9.72 -2.30 -10.13
C THR A 18 9.04 -0.96 -9.86
N MET A 19 8.89 -0.06 -10.85
CA MET A 19 8.07 1.15 -10.66
C MET A 19 6.58 0.83 -10.59
N THR A 20 6.04 -0.16 -11.32
CA THR A 20 4.60 -0.46 -11.21
C THR A 20 4.26 -1.13 -9.86
N ILE A 21 5.16 -1.90 -9.26
CA ILE A 21 4.94 -2.46 -7.92
C ILE A 21 5.24 -1.42 -6.83
N ALA A 22 6.35 -0.68 -6.94
CA ALA A 22 6.70 0.36 -5.97
C ALA A 22 5.80 1.62 -6.07
N VAL A 23 5.14 1.88 -7.20
CA VAL A 23 4.18 2.99 -7.37
C VAL A 23 2.74 2.48 -7.30
N GLY A 24 2.45 1.27 -7.78
CA GLY A 24 1.10 0.67 -7.75
C GLY A 24 0.66 0.21 -6.36
N ALA A 25 1.56 -0.37 -5.55
CA ALA A 25 1.28 -0.63 -4.14
C ALA A 25 1.19 0.67 -3.32
N VAL A 26 1.92 1.72 -3.73
CA VAL A 26 1.91 3.05 -3.10
C VAL A 26 0.65 3.86 -3.46
N SER A 27 -0.02 3.53 -4.56
CA SER A 27 -1.23 4.26 -4.99
C SER A 27 -2.53 3.74 -4.36
N GLY A 28 -2.57 2.48 -3.90
CA GLY A 28 -3.78 1.84 -3.37
C GLY A 28 -3.85 1.73 -1.83
N LEU A 29 -2.72 1.93 -1.14
CA LEU A 29 -2.61 1.78 0.33
C LEU A 29 -2.14 3.05 1.06
N ALA A 30 -1.90 4.14 0.33
CA ALA A 30 -1.72 5.45 0.94
C ALA A 30 -3.08 5.93 1.45
N LEU A 31 -3.33 5.63 2.72
CA LEU A 31 -4.59 5.90 3.39
C LEU A 31 -4.75 7.39 3.68
N THR A 32 -5.77 7.92 3.02
CA THR A 32 -6.12 9.33 2.96
C THR A 32 -7.05 9.69 4.12
N ALA A 33 -6.51 10.07 5.29
CA ALA A 33 -7.33 10.72 6.33
C ALA A 33 -7.91 12.04 5.77
N CYS A 34 -9.23 12.22 5.59
CA CYS A 34 -10.15 12.88 6.53
C CYS A 34 -11.58 13.05 5.92
N SER A 35 -12.64 12.91 6.75
CA SER A 35 -14.03 13.45 6.62
C SER A 35 -14.93 13.04 5.41
N SER A 36 -16.26 12.84 5.46
CA SER A 36 -17.30 12.46 6.45
C SER A 36 -18.64 12.30 5.69
N SER A 37 -19.42 11.21 5.85
CA SER A 37 -20.91 11.21 5.97
C SER A 37 -21.57 9.81 5.90
N GLY A 38 -22.18 9.39 7.02
CA GLY A 38 -23.48 8.69 7.15
C GLY A 38 -23.74 7.28 6.58
N SER A 39 -23.81 6.26 7.46
CA SER A 39 -25.03 5.45 7.75
C SER A 39 -24.71 4.14 8.52
N THR A 40 -25.74 3.51 9.07
CA THR A 40 -25.85 2.77 10.34
C THR A 40 -25.80 1.23 10.28
N GLY A 41 -25.27 0.62 11.37
CA GLY A 41 -25.65 -0.68 11.98
C GLY A 41 -25.13 -1.96 11.30
N SER A 42 -24.89 -3.10 11.96
CA SER A 42 -25.11 -3.57 13.33
C SER A 42 -24.14 -4.73 13.67
N GLY A 43 -23.75 -4.86 14.94
CA GLY A 43 -22.80 -5.88 15.41
C GLY A 43 -23.40 -7.24 15.78
N GLY A 44 -22.51 -8.16 16.17
CA GLY A 44 -22.86 -9.43 16.80
C GLY A 44 -21.62 -10.26 17.16
N SER A 45 -21.32 -10.36 18.46
CA SER A 45 -20.31 -11.25 19.06
C SER A 45 -20.86 -12.67 19.25
N GLY A 46 -19.97 -13.68 19.21
CA GLY A 46 -20.30 -15.02 19.72
C GLY A 46 -19.19 -16.03 19.47
N GLY A 47 -18.42 -16.37 20.52
CA GLY A 47 -17.36 -17.36 20.46
C GLY A 47 -17.86 -18.81 20.55
N THR A 48 -17.10 -19.72 19.93
CA THR A 48 -17.04 -21.13 20.35
C THR A 48 -15.71 -21.76 19.88
N ASN A 49 -14.99 -22.34 20.84
CA ASN A 49 -13.88 -23.28 20.64
C ASN A 49 -14.48 -24.69 20.46
N GLY A 50 -14.81 -25.04 19.22
CA GLY A 50 -14.98 -26.41 18.75
C GLY A 50 -14.03 -26.59 17.57
N SER A 51 -13.57 -27.82 17.29
CA SER A 51 -12.62 -28.13 16.21
C SER A 51 -13.09 -27.56 14.88
N LYS A 52 -12.64 -26.35 14.57
CA LYS A 52 -12.98 -25.67 13.32
C LYS A 52 -12.25 -26.43 12.22
N ASN A 53 -12.99 -26.84 11.19
CA ASN A 53 -12.32 -27.29 9.98
C ASN A 53 -11.42 -26.14 9.46
N PRO A 54 -10.38 -26.41 8.66
CA PRO A 54 -9.39 -25.38 8.27
C PRO A 54 -10.03 -24.13 7.66
N THR A 55 -11.12 -24.30 6.91
CA THR A 55 -11.92 -23.21 6.33
C THR A 55 -12.60 -22.34 7.40
N GLU A 56 -13.22 -22.94 8.41
CA GLU A 56 -13.84 -22.20 9.54
C GLU A 56 -12.80 -21.48 10.40
N ALA A 57 -11.62 -22.08 10.59
CA ALA A 57 -10.51 -21.44 11.31
C ALA A 57 -10.01 -20.21 10.56
N LEU A 58 -9.86 -20.32 9.24
CA LEU A 58 -9.51 -19.21 8.36
C LEU A 58 -10.58 -18.11 8.35
N ALA A 59 -11.86 -18.49 8.25
CA ALA A 59 -12.98 -17.54 8.31
C ALA A 59 -12.98 -16.73 9.61
N ALA A 60 -12.82 -17.42 10.75
CA ALA A 60 -12.74 -16.76 12.06
C ALA A 60 -11.51 -15.84 12.15
N ALA A 61 -10.39 -16.24 11.55
CA ALA A 61 -9.17 -15.43 11.53
C ALA A 61 -9.31 -14.15 10.69
N VAL A 62 -10.03 -14.20 9.55
CA VAL A 62 -10.36 -13.01 8.75
C VAL A 62 -11.23 -12.03 9.55
N HIS A 63 -12.25 -12.52 10.25
CA HIS A 63 -13.12 -11.69 11.09
C HIS A 63 -12.40 -11.00 12.24
N ASN A 64 -11.26 -11.53 12.66
CA ASN A 64 -10.48 -10.96 13.75
C ASN A 64 -9.44 -9.93 13.29
N ILE A 65 -9.36 -9.55 12.01
CA ILE A 65 -8.32 -8.63 11.53
C ILE A 65 -8.44 -7.25 12.20
N SER A 66 -9.65 -6.70 12.33
CA SER A 66 -9.91 -5.31 12.78
C SER A 66 -10.28 -5.14 14.27
N SER A 67 -10.02 -6.14 15.10
CA SER A 67 -10.46 -6.15 16.51
C SER A 67 -9.57 -5.36 17.48
N GLY A 68 -8.38 -4.94 17.04
CA GLY A 68 -7.36 -4.30 17.87
C GLY A 68 -7.54 -2.80 18.05
N LYS A 69 -6.75 -2.21 18.96
CA LYS A 69 -6.61 -0.74 19.11
C LYS A 69 -5.50 -0.17 18.23
N ALA A 70 -4.51 -1.00 17.90
CA ALA A 70 -3.42 -0.66 17.02
C ALA A 70 -3.15 -1.87 16.13
N GLU A 71 -3.10 -1.65 14.81
CA GLU A 71 -2.96 -2.71 13.84
C GLU A 71 -1.92 -2.30 12.82
N SER A 72 -1.01 -3.21 12.49
CA SER A 72 -0.05 -3.03 11.42
C SER A 72 -0.30 -4.04 10.32
N PHE A 73 -0.34 -3.54 9.11
CA PHE A 73 -0.30 -4.29 7.86
C PHE A 73 1.06 -4.05 7.21
N GLN A 74 1.71 -5.10 6.74
CA GLN A 74 2.97 -4.98 6.00
C GLN A 74 2.87 -5.79 4.72
N LEU A 75 3.08 -5.15 3.58
CA LEU A 75 3.26 -5.81 2.29
C LEU A 75 4.75 -5.86 1.97
N SER A 76 5.33 -7.03 1.69
CA SER A 76 6.70 -7.16 1.23
C SER A 76 6.84 -7.95 -0.06
N LEU A 77 7.78 -7.52 -0.91
CA LEU A 77 8.25 -8.25 -2.07
C LEU A 77 9.73 -8.58 -1.86
N LYS A 78 10.04 -9.86 -1.66
CA LYS A 78 11.38 -10.32 -1.27
C LYS A 78 11.88 -11.42 -2.20
N PRO A 79 12.29 -11.08 -3.44
CA PRO A 79 12.89 -12.07 -4.33
C PRO A 79 14.15 -12.65 -3.71
N ASP A 80 14.39 -13.93 -3.95
CA ASP A 80 15.67 -14.55 -3.62
C ASP A 80 16.77 -14.18 -4.64
N ASP A 81 18.01 -14.56 -4.34
CA ASP A 81 19.16 -14.25 -5.20
C ASP A 81 19.03 -14.85 -6.60
N ALA A 82 18.40 -16.02 -6.73
CA ALA A 82 18.18 -16.67 -8.02
C ALA A 82 17.19 -15.86 -8.89
N MET A 83 16.08 -15.40 -8.29
CA MET A 83 15.10 -14.55 -8.95
C MET A 83 15.70 -13.18 -9.27
N ILE A 84 16.48 -12.56 -8.37
CA ILE A 84 17.19 -11.31 -8.64
C ILE A 84 18.16 -11.47 -9.82
N ALA A 85 18.91 -12.57 -9.88
CA ALA A 85 19.80 -12.86 -11.00
C ALA A 85 19.03 -13.05 -12.31
N ALA A 86 17.90 -13.76 -12.28
CA ALA A 86 17.04 -13.97 -13.43
C ALA A 86 16.46 -12.65 -13.96
N MET A 87 15.93 -11.79 -13.09
CA MET A 87 15.42 -10.46 -13.43
C MET A 87 16.51 -9.57 -14.05
N ASN A 88 17.75 -9.72 -13.61
CA ASN A 88 18.88 -8.88 -14.06
C ASN A 88 19.61 -9.40 -15.30
N LYS A 89 19.27 -10.60 -15.81
CA LYS A 89 20.00 -11.27 -16.91
C LYS A 89 20.17 -10.41 -18.17
N ASP A 90 19.13 -9.66 -18.52
CA ASP A 90 19.09 -8.79 -19.70
C ASP A 90 19.20 -7.28 -19.34
N SER A 91 19.42 -6.96 -18.08
CA SER A 91 19.45 -5.57 -17.60
C SER A 91 20.80 -4.91 -17.85
N SER A 92 20.79 -3.59 -18.02
CA SER A 92 22.05 -2.82 -18.03
C SER A 92 22.76 -2.97 -16.67
N LYS A 93 24.09 -2.77 -16.62
CA LYS A 93 24.85 -2.82 -15.37
C LYS A 93 24.29 -1.86 -14.31
N GLN A 94 23.83 -0.68 -14.74
CA GLN A 94 23.24 0.31 -13.87
C GLN A 94 21.88 -0.17 -13.32
N ASP A 95 21.02 -0.73 -14.17
CA ASP A 95 19.71 -1.21 -13.73
C ASP A 95 19.82 -2.44 -12.82
N ALA A 96 20.77 -3.33 -13.10
CA ALA A 96 21.06 -4.47 -12.24
C ALA A 96 21.57 -4.03 -10.85
N ALA A 97 22.40 -2.97 -10.80
CA ALA A 97 22.85 -2.39 -9.54
C ALA A 97 21.70 -1.76 -8.74
N ILE A 98 20.80 -1.01 -9.41
CA ILE A 98 19.60 -0.43 -8.79
C ILE A 98 18.67 -1.54 -8.28
N GLY A 99 18.41 -2.55 -9.11
CA GLY A 99 17.58 -3.70 -8.76
C GLY A 99 18.12 -4.44 -7.53
N LYS A 100 19.45 -4.70 -7.49
CA LYS A 100 20.09 -5.31 -6.34
C LYS A 100 20.05 -4.42 -5.08
N SER A 101 20.17 -3.10 -5.23
CA SER A 101 20.06 -2.16 -4.11
C SER A 101 18.65 -2.15 -3.52
N LEU A 102 17.60 -2.19 -4.35
CA LEU A 102 16.20 -2.16 -3.91
C LEU A 102 15.68 -3.49 -3.38
N LEU A 103 16.08 -4.59 -4.04
CA LEU A 103 15.51 -5.91 -3.81
C LEU A 103 16.42 -6.81 -2.98
N GLY A 104 17.73 -6.55 -2.98
CA GLY A 104 18.67 -7.24 -2.10
C GLY A 104 18.44 -6.85 -0.64
N ASN A 105 18.94 -7.65 0.30
CA ASN A 105 18.97 -7.32 1.73
C ASN A 105 17.60 -6.84 2.31
N GLY A 106 16.55 -7.65 2.14
CA GLY A 106 15.24 -7.42 2.78
C GLY A 106 14.10 -7.01 1.85
N GLY A 107 14.38 -6.83 0.54
CA GLY A 107 13.36 -6.57 -0.46
C GLY A 107 12.69 -5.20 -0.33
N ILE A 108 11.54 -5.05 -0.97
CA ILE A 108 10.66 -3.89 -0.79
C ILE A 108 9.65 -4.24 0.30
N VAL A 109 9.46 -3.32 1.24
CA VAL A 109 8.54 -3.45 2.37
C VAL A 109 7.73 -2.17 2.48
N VAL A 110 6.43 -2.28 2.32
CA VAL A 110 5.45 -1.22 2.59
C VAL A 110 4.78 -1.55 3.90
N LYS A 111 4.94 -0.69 4.90
CA LYS A 111 4.33 -0.84 6.21
C LYS A 111 3.23 0.20 6.36
N PHE A 112 2.10 -0.24 6.86
CA PHE A 112 0.97 0.57 7.21
C PHE A 112 0.57 0.27 8.66
N THR A 113 0.40 1.28 9.48
CA THR A 113 -0.05 1.11 10.88
C THR A 113 -1.19 2.08 11.17
N VAL A 114 -2.24 1.59 11.81
CA VAL A 114 -3.35 2.39 12.33
C VAL A 114 -3.40 2.21 13.82
N SER A 115 -3.68 3.29 14.55
CA SER A 115 -3.93 3.20 15.98
C SER A 115 -4.95 4.21 16.45
N SER A 116 -5.68 3.85 17.49
CA SER A 116 -6.67 4.70 18.16
C SER A 116 -6.69 4.42 19.65
N ASP A 117 -7.28 5.31 20.44
CA ASP A 117 -7.47 5.10 21.89
C ASP A 117 -8.52 4.02 22.21
N LYS A 118 -9.35 3.69 21.22
CA LYS A 118 -10.36 2.62 21.26
C LYS A 118 -10.20 1.65 20.08
N PRO A 119 -10.82 0.46 20.13
CA PRO A 119 -10.71 -0.51 19.03
C PRO A 119 -11.13 0.09 17.69
N LEU A 120 -10.45 -0.29 16.61
CA LEU A 120 -10.67 0.29 15.27
C LEU A 120 -12.09 0.06 14.77
N LYS A 121 -12.65 -1.12 15.02
CA LYS A 121 -14.07 -1.45 14.76
C LYS A 121 -15.09 -0.57 15.50
N ASP A 122 -14.67 0.08 16.60
CA ASP A 122 -15.53 0.93 17.44
C ASP A 122 -15.36 2.42 17.11
N LEU A 123 -14.57 2.75 16.09
CA LEU A 123 -14.47 4.09 15.54
C LEU A 123 -15.81 4.50 14.92
N LYS A 124 -16.29 5.66 15.35
CA LYS A 124 -17.50 6.29 14.84
C LYS A 124 -17.12 7.14 13.63
N PRO A 125 -18.07 7.37 12.70
CA PRO A 125 -17.88 8.36 11.64
C PRO A 125 -17.41 9.69 12.23
N GLY A 126 -16.26 10.19 11.75
CA GLY A 126 -15.65 11.45 12.20
C GLY A 126 -14.52 11.31 13.22
N GLU A 127 -14.32 10.14 13.81
CA GLU A 127 -13.12 9.89 14.61
C GLU A 127 -11.98 9.43 13.71
N THR A 128 -10.89 10.19 13.70
CA THR A 128 -9.71 9.89 12.90
C THR A 128 -8.71 9.08 13.72
N PRO A 129 -8.34 7.86 13.28
CA PRO A 129 -7.22 7.16 13.88
C PRO A 129 -5.90 7.86 13.53
N ASN A 130 -4.87 7.58 14.31
CA ASN A 130 -3.50 7.90 13.94
C ASN A 130 -2.99 6.85 12.95
N VAL A 131 -2.24 7.29 11.95
CA VAL A 131 -1.81 6.48 10.82
C VAL A 131 -0.32 6.65 10.60
N GLU A 132 0.41 5.57 10.32
CA GLU A 132 1.79 5.54 9.84
C GLU A 132 1.85 4.77 8.53
N PHE A 133 2.55 5.33 7.54
CA PHE A 133 2.83 4.70 6.27
C PHE A 133 4.33 4.82 5.99
N GLY A 134 5.03 3.70 5.91
CA GLY A 134 6.46 3.65 5.69
C GLY A 134 6.82 2.77 4.49
N VAL A 135 7.82 3.17 3.71
CA VAL A 135 8.39 2.35 2.64
C VAL A 135 9.86 2.17 2.88
N THR A 136 10.28 0.91 2.90
CA THR A 136 11.67 0.48 2.98
C THR A 136 11.99 -0.35 1.75
N ALA A 137 13.15 -0.15 1.14
CA ALA A 137 13.67 -1.04 0.10
C ALA A 137 15.16 -1.24 0.33
N GLY A 138 15.68 -2.45 0.15
CA GLY A 138 17.09 -2.71 0.39
C GLY A 138 17.52 -2.61 1.85
N GLY A 139 16.58 -2.70 2.79
CA GLY A 139 16.80 -2.35 4.19
C GLY A 139 16.94 -0.85 4.47
N THR A 140 16.72 0.01 3.47
CA THR A 140 16.78 1.47 3.60
C THR A 140 15.38 2.06 3.58
N GLU A 141 15.05 2.89 4.57
CA GLU A 141 13.80 3.65 4.59
C GLU A 141 13.85 4.77 3.54
N PHE A 142 12.84 4.80 2.67
CA PHE A 142 12.69 5.80 1.60
C PHE A 142 11.80 6.95 2.05
N PHE A 143 10.68 6.64 2.70
CA PHE A 143 9.82 7.65 3.30
C PHE A 143 8.96 7.06 4.42
N ASP A 144 8.60 7.93 5.37
CA ASP A 144 7.66 7.66 6.47
C ASP A 144 6.72 8.86 6.54
N ILE A 145 5.42 8.59 6.50
CA ILE A 145 4.34 9.56 6.57
C ILE A 145 3.46 9.19 7.76
N ARG A 146 3.13 10.16 8.60
CA ARG A 146 2.26 9.95 9.76
C ARG A 146 1.12 10.96 9.78
N SER A 147 -0.07 10.51 10.10
CA SER A 147 -1.18 11.37 10.50
C SER A 147 -1.46 11.16 11.97
N VAL A 148 -1.35 12.21 12.78
CA VAL A 148 -1.55 12.12 14.24
C VAL A 148 -2.38 13.30 14.71
N GLY A 149 -3.54 13.03 15.30
CA GLY A 149 -4.46 14.08 15.74
C GLY A 149 -4.90 15.02 14.61
N GLY A 150 -4.89 14.56 13.36
CA GLY A 150 -5.20 15.36 12.16
C GLY A 150 -4.04 16.20 11.62
N ALA A 151 -2.89 16.25 12.29
CA ALA A 151 -1.67 16.82 11.72
C ALA A 151 -0.99 15.78 10.82
N LEU A 152 -0.31 16.24 9.77
CA LEU A 152 0.46 15.38 8.86
C LEU A 152 1.96 15.60 9.07
N TYR A 153 2.71 14.53 9.08
CA TYR A 153 4.17 14.51 9.22
C TYR A 153 4.76 13.67 8.10
N ALA A 154 5.87 14.11 7.53
CA ALA A 154 6.57 13.39 6.49
C ALA A 154 8.08 13.45 6.70
N LYS A 155 8.74 12.37 6.36
CA LYS A 155 10.20 12.24 6.29
C LYS A 155 10.52 11.47 5.02
N ALA A 156 11.57 11.88 4.31
CA ALA A 156 12.00 11.20 3.08
C ALA A 156 13.53 11.13 3.00
N ASN A 157 14.05 10.02 2.50
CA ASN A 157 15.45 9.86 2.18
C ASN A 157 15.70 10.36 0.76
N VAL A 158 15.68 11.68 0.60
CA VAL A 158 15.80 12.32 -0.72
C VAL A 158 17.09 11.92 -1.46
N PRO A 159 18.27 11.78 -0.81
CA PRO A 159 19.45 11.28 -1.50
C PRO A 159 19.25 9.90 -2.15
N GLN A 160 18.62 8.96 -1.46
CA GLN A 160 18.36 7.62 -2.00
C GLN A 160 17.30 7.65 -3.11
N ILE A 161 16.23 8.44 -2.94
CA ILE A 161 15.23 8.65 -3.99
C ILE A 161 15.86 9.25 -5.26
N ALA A 162 16.75 10.24 -5.10
CA ALA A 162 17.46 10.87 -6.20
C ALA A 162 18.31 9.85 -6.97
N GLN A 163 19.05 9.00 -6.25
CA GLN A 163 19.84 7.93 -6.85
C GLN A 163 19.00 6.96 -7.69
N LEU A 164 17.79 6.60 -7.24
CA LEU A 164 16.88 5.76 -8.04
C LEU A 164 16.45 6.42 -9.35
N SER A 165 16.28 7.75 -9.35
CA SER A 165 15.91 8.50 -10.54
C SER A 165 17.10 8.75 -11.49
N GLY A 166 18.31 8.35 -11.11
CA GLY A 166 19.54 8.66 -11.84
C GLY A 166 19.89 10.15 -11.85
N LYS A 167 19.24 10.96 -11.01
CA LYS A 167 19.51 12.40 -10.85
C LYS A 167 20.48 12.62 -9.71
N SER A 168 21.24 13.71 -9.79
CA SER A 168 22.10 14.13 -8.69
C SER A 168 21.29 14.92 -7.64
N THR A 169 21.74 14.90 -6.39
CA THR A 169 21.21 15.80 -5.35
C THR A 169 21.51 17.27 -5.65
N ALA A 170 22.46 17.56 -6.52
CA ALA A 170 22.77 18.91 -6.99
C ALA A 170 21.64 19.48 -7.87
N ASP A 171 21.01 18.66 -8.70
CA ASP A 171 19.86 19.06 -9.51
C ASP A 171 18.64 19.41 -8.63
N LEU A 172 18.45 18.65 -7.55
CA LEU A 172 17.43 18.93 -6.53
C LEU A 172 17.73 20.22 -5.77
N THR A 173 18.99 20.46 -5.44
CA THR A 173 19.43 21.69 -4.76
C THR A 173 19.23 22.92 -5.64
N ALA A 174 19.49 22.82 -6.94
CA ALA A 174 19.24 23.90 -7.89
C ALA A 174 17.75 24.27 -7.97
N ALA A 175 16.85 23.27 -7.92
CA ALA A 175 15.41 23.50 -7.85
C ALA A 175 14.98 24.19 -6.53
N MET A 176 15.73 24.00 -5.43
CA MET A 176 15.44 24.71 -4.16
C MET A 176 15.67 26.22 -4.23
N GLY A 177 16.50 26.71 -5.17
CA GLY A 177 16.71 28.16 -5.36
C GLY A 177 15.46 28.92 -5.80
N GLN A 178 14.41 28.21 -6.26
CA GLN A 178 13.14 28.78 -6.68
C GLN A 178 12.04 28.67 -5.61
N VAL A 179 12.37 28.10 -4.45
CA VAL A 179 11.42 27.90 -3.36
C VAL A 179 11.23 29.21 -2.58
N PRO A 180 9.99 29.60 -2.25
CA PRO A 180 9.73 30.77 -1.42
C PRO A 180 10.50 30.70 -0.08
N PRO A 181 11.00 31.83 0.48
CA PRO A 181 11.81 31.81 1.70
C PRO A 181 11.19 31.04 2.87
N ASP A 182 9.87 31.15 3.04
CA ASP A 182 9.12 30.45 4.10
C ASP A 182 9.13 28.91 3.97
N PHE A 183 9.47 28.38 2.79
CA PHE A 183 9.54 26.94 2.52
C PHE A 183 10.96 26.39 2.53
N GLN A 184 11.99 27.25 2.57
CA GLN A 184 13.37 26.80 2.52
C GLN A 184 13.72 25.92 3.72
N ALA A 185 13.32 26.31 4.94
CA ALA A 185 13.62 25.54 6.15
C ALA A 185 12.93 24.15 6.17
N PRO A 186 11.62 24.03 5.91
CA PRO A 186 10.99 22.71 5.77
C PRO A 186 11.60 21.87 4.65
N ILE A 187 11.83 22.42 3.46
CA ILE A 187 12.40 21.63 2.36
C ILE A 187 13.83 21.20 2.69
N GLN A 188 14.67 22.07 3.28
CA GLN A 188 16.00 21.68 3.75
C GLN A 188 15.94 20.57 4.81
N ALA A 189 14.96 20.64 5.74
CA ALA A 189 14.75 19.59 6.72
C ALA A 189 14.37 18.25 6.04
N LEU A 190 13.44 18.26 5.10
CA LEU A 190 13.03 17.08 4.33
C LEU A 190 14.21 16.50 3.53
N MET A 191 14.99 17.36 2.85
CA MET A 191 16.20 16.97 2.10
C MET A 191 17.26 16.34 3.00
N ALA A 192 17.34 16.77 4.26
CA ALA A 192 18.23 16.22 5.28
C ALA A 192 17.65 14.95 5.96
N GLY A 193 16.52 14.42 5.48
CA GLY A 193 15.87 13.25 6.08
C GLY A 193 15.28 13.51 7.46
N LYS A 194 14.98 14.78 7.78
CA LYS A 194 14.29 15.17 9.02
C LYS A 194 12.79 15.24 8.80
N TRP A 195 12.05 15.20 9.91
CA TRP A 195 10.61 15.34 9.90
C TRP A 195 10.19 16.77 9.54
N VAL A 196 9.26 16.86 8.62
CA VAL A 196 8.47 18.06 8.35
C VAL A 196 7.01 17.79 8.67
N GLY A 197 6.24 18.83 8.97
CA GLY A 197 4.83 18.66 9.32
C GLY A 197 3.94 19.81 8.92
N VAL A 198 2.65 19.51 8.80
CA VAL A 198 1.57 20.47 8.59
C VAL A 198 0.56 20.27 9.71
N SER A 199 0.14 21.35 10.36
CA SER A 199 -0.80 21.27 11.47
C SER A 199 -2.21 20.88 11.00
N ALA A 200 -3.01 20.32 11.91
CA ALA A 200 -4.41 20.01 11.62
C ALA A 200 -5.23 21.27 11.29
N GLN A 201 -4.89 22.40 11.89
CA GLN A 201 -5.53 23.70 11.64
C GLN A 201 -5.24 24.18 10.21
N ASP A 202 -4.00 24.06 9.76
CA ASP A 202 -3.58 24.49 8.43
C ASP A 202 -4.24 23.68 7.32
N LEU A 203 -4.34 22.36 7.50
CA LEU A 203 -5.05 21.48 6.55
C LEU A 203 -6.53 21.84 6.44
N LYS A 204 -7.20 22.11 7.56
CA LYS A 204 -8.60 22.57 7.56
C LYS A 204 -8.76 23.91 6.85
N GLY A 205 -7.83 24.84 7.04
CA GLY A 205 -7.84 26.13 6.34
C GLY A 205 -7.73 25.96 4.83
N LEU A 206 -6.83 25.08 4.38
CA LEU A 206 -6.66 24.76 2.95
C LEU A 206 -7.94 24.15 2.35
N GLU A 207 -8.58 23.21 3.04
CA GLU A 207 -9.85 22.61 2.59
C GLU A 207 -10.98 23.63 2.47
N GLN A 208 -11.09 24.56 3.42
CA GLN A 208 -12.10 25.62 3.38
C GLN A 208 -11.87 26.58 2.22
N MET A 209 -10.62 26.95 1.96
CA MET A 209 -10.26 27.81 0.83
C MET A 209 -10.54 27.13 -0.52
N ALA A 210 -10.17 25.86 -0.66
CA ALA A 210 -10.47 25.05 -1.84
C ALA A 210 -11.96 25.10 -2.20
N LYS A 211 -12.81 24.87 -1.18
CA LYS A 211 -14.27 24.93 -1.31
C LYS A 211 -14.77 26.32 -1.70
N SER A 212 -14.14 27.39 -1.20
CA SER A 212 -14.54 28.77 -1.50
C SER A 212 -14.19 29.25 -2.92
N MET A 213 -13.16 28.68 -3.54
CA MET A 213 -12.68 29.08 -4.87
C MET A 213 -13.39 28.39 -6.04
N GLY A 214 -14.42 27.58 -5.78
CA GLY A 214 -15.06 26.77 -6.83
C GLY A 214 -14.13 25.72 -7.44
N GLY A 215 -12.94 25.53 -6.85
CA GLY A 215 -12.09 24.38 -7.13
C GLY A 215 -12.86 23.14 -6.71
N GLY A 216 -13.10 22.26 -7.67
CA GLY A 216 -13.61 20.92 -7.38
C GLY A 216 -12.82 20.33 -6.23
N ASP A 217 -13.55 19.65 -5.34
CA ASP A 217 -13.07 19.11 -4.07
C ASP A 217 -11.58 18.71 -4.15
N LEU A 218 -10.69 19.55 -3.60
CA LEU A 218 -9.32 19.12 -3.26
C LEU A 218 -9.37 17.86 -2.37
N GLY A 219 -10.55 17.63 -1.79
CA GLY A 219 -11.02 16.44 -1.10
C GLY A 219 -10.86 15.13 -1.83
N ALA A 220 -10.84 15.00 -3.15
CA ALA A 220 -10.63 13.65 -3.70
C ALA A 220 -9.29 13.03 -3.23
N ALA A 221 -8.25 13.86 -3.02
CA ALA A 221 -6.97 13.43 -2.46
C ALA A 221 -6.90 13.50 -0.92
N THR A 222 -7.94 13.99 -0.24
CA THR A 222 -8.03 14.11 1.24
C THR A 222 -9.29 13.46 1.86
N THR A 223 -10.19 12.81 1.11
CA THR A 223 -11.49 12.27 1.57
C THR A 223 -11.56 10.75 1.70
N ALA A 224 -10.57 9.99 1.22
CA ALA A 224 -10.59 8.53 1.30
C ALA A 224 -10.13 8.03 2.68
N SER A 225 -10.88 8.40 3.72
CA SER A 225 -10.64 7.85 5.06
C SER A 225 -10.81 6.33 4.99
N PRO A 226 -10.02 5.54 5.75
CA PRO A 226 -10.43 4.16 6.05
C PRO A 226 -11.76 4.25 6.78
N ASN A 227 -12.84 4.22 6.03
CA ASN A 227 -14.17 4.07 6.58
C ASN A 227 -14.29 2.59 6.96
N THR A 228 -15.01 2.32 8.03
CA THR A 228 -15.29 0.96 8.49
C THR A 228 -15.91 0.10 7.39
N GLN A 229 -16.53 0.72 6.37
CA GLN A 229 -17.06 0.06 5.18
C GLN A 229 -15.96 -0.50 4.25
N MET A 230 -14.81 0.17 4.13
CA MET A 230 -13.66 -0.30 3.36
C MET A 230 -12.99 -1.49 4.06
N LEU A 231 -12.84 -1.42 5.39
CA LEU A 231 -12.36 -2.55 6.17
C LEU A 231 -13.33 -3.73 6.09
N ALA A 232 -14.63 -3.50 6.28
CA ALA A 232 -15.64 -4.54 6.18
C ALA A 232 -15.75 -5.14 4.76
N GLY A 233 -15.60 -4.31 3.71
CA GLY A 233 -15.58 -4.77 2.33
C GLY A 233 -14.33 -5.60 2.01
N MET A 234 -13.17 -5.19 2.52
CA MET A 234 -11.94 -5.97 2.45
C MET A 234 -12.08 -7.30 3.19
N GLU A 235 -12.56 -7.30 4.43
CA GLU A 235 -12.82 -8.52 5.20
C GLU A 235 -13.78 -9.46 4.48
N ALA A 236 -14.90 -8.95 3.95
CA ALA A 236 -15.89 -9.75 3.24
C ALA A 236 -15.32 -10.40 1.97
N SER A 237 -14.51 -9.66 1.21
CA SER A 237 -13.90 -10.20 -0.01
C SER A 237 -12.72 -11.12 0.27
N LEU A 238 -11.91 -10.86 1.29
CA LEU A 238 -10.93 -11.84 1.75
C LEU A 238 -11.67 -13.11 2.21
N LEU A 239 -12.71 -12.98 3.03
CA LEU A 239 -13.49 -14.14 3.49
C LEU A 239 -14.00 -14.95 2.30
N LYS A 240 -14.63 -14.30 1.31
CA LYS A 240 -15.12 -14.96 0.10
C LYS A 240 -14.00 -15.66 -0.67
N ALA A 241 -12.95 -14.92 -1.04
CA ALA A 241 -11.85 -15.43 -1.85
C ALA A 241 -11.06 -16.56 -1.16
N LEU A 242 -10.96 -16.50 0.18
CA LEU A 242 -10.17 -17.43 0.98
C LEU A 242 -10.94 -18.68 1.41
N THR A 243 -12.28 -18.64 1.40
CA THR A 243 -13.10 -19.74 1.97
C THR A 243 -14.15 -20.31 1.04
N GLN A 244 -14.80 -19.49 0.19
CA GLN A 244 -15.91 -19.95 -0.66
C GLN A 244 -15.42 -20.44 -2.01
N ASP A 245 -14.41 -19.76 -2.57
CA ASP A 245 -13.89 -20.03 -3.92
C ASP A 245 -12.53 -20.73 -3.92
N ALA A 246 -12.14 -21.28 -2.76
CA ALA A 246 -10.85 -21.92 -2.56
C ALA A 246 -10.97 -23.26 -1.81
N THR A 247 -9.99 -24.12 -2.06
CA THR A 247 -9.71 -25.32 -1.26
C THR A 247 -8.68 -24.95 -0.19
N VAL A 248 -8.95 -25.31 1.05
CA VAL A 248 -8.08 -25.04 2.20
C VAL A 248 -7.52 -26.35 2.73
N ASN A 249 -6.20 -26.49 2.67
CA ASN A 249 -5.44 -27.62 3.21
C ASN A 249 -4.69 -27.18 4.46
N ASP A 250 -4.80 -27.94 5.55
CA ASP A 250 -4.00 -27.71 6.76
C ASP A 250 -2.63 -28.40 6.62
N LEU A 251 -1.56 -27.61 6.70
CA LEU A 251 -0.17 -28.10 6.65
C LEU A 251 0.43 -28.28 8.05
N GLY A 252 -0.35 -28.03 9.12
CA GLY A 252 0.08 -28.10 10.51
C GLY A 252 0.82 -26.85 10.98
N GLY A 253 0.96 -26.73 12.31
CA GLY A 253 1.70 -25.62 12.94
C GLY A 253 1.07 -24.23 12.72
N GLY A 254 -0.23 -24.17 12.42
CA GLY A 254 -0.93 -22.93 12.09
C GLY A 254 -0.74 -22.47 10.64
N LYS A 255 -0.10 -23.28 9.79
CA LYS A 255 0.04 -23.01 8.36
C LYS A 255 -1.09 -23.68 7.57
N LEU A 256 -1.82 -22.89 6.80
CA LEU A 256 -2.80 -23.33 5.84
C LEU A 256 -2.28 -23.07 4.42
N GLN A 257 -2.60 -23.95 3.49
CA GLN A 257 -2.42 -23.73 2.07
C GLN A 257 -3.79 -23.54 1.44
N VAL A 258 -3.95 -22.46 0.70
CA VAL A 258 -5.22 -22.11 0.06
C VAL A 258 -5.00 -22.05 -1.44
N SER A 259 -5.80 -22.83 -2.17
CA SER A 259 -5.71 -22.93 -3.62
C SER A 259 -7.06 -22.65 -4.26
N GLY A 260 -7.08 -21.84 -5.31
CA GLY A 260 -8.31 -21.54 -6.03
C GLY A 260 -8.03 -21.03 -7.44
N LYS A 261 -9.09 -20.79 -8.21
CA LYS A 261 -8.95 -20.30 -9.58
C LYS A 261 -8.50 -18.85 -9.57
N VAL A 262 -7.41 -18.53 -10.28
CA VAL A 262 -6.84 -17.17 -10.35
C VAL A 262 -7.90 -16.15 -10.71
N LYS A 263 -8.70 -16.46 -11.74
CA LYS A 263 -9.75 -15.57 -12.25
C LYS A 263 -10.84 -15.28 -11.21
N VAL A 264 -11.25 -16.27 -10.42
CA VAL A 264 -12.33 -16.09 -9.43
C VAL A 264 -11.82 -15.25 -8.26
N ILE A 265 -10.69 -15.66 -7.66
CA ILE A 265 -10.06 -14.94 -6.55
C ILE A 265 -9.71 -13.50 -6.95
N GLY A 266 -9.14 -13.31 -8.14
CA GLY A 266 -8.80 -11.97 -8.63
C GLY A 266 -10.04 -11.10 -8.84
N GLN A 267 -11.16 -11.65 -9.33
CA GLN A 267 -12.39 -10.89 -9.56
C GLN A 267 -13.00 -10.45 -8.23
N ASP A 268 -12.97 -11.32 -7.22
CA ASP A 268 -13.47 -11.00 -5.88
C ASP A 268 -12.63 -9.92 -5.19
N ILE A 269 -11.31 -9.97 -5.31
CA ILE A 269 -10.41 -8.93 -4.80
C ILE A 269 -10.65 -7.60 -5.54
N LEU A 270 -10.71 -7.61 -6.89
CA LEU A 270 -10.98 -6.40 -7.68
C LEU A 270 -12.40 -5.85 -7.42
N GLY A 271 -13.36 -6.71 -7.10
CA GLY A 271 -14.68 -6.34 -6.63
C GLY A 271 -14.62 -5.60 -5.28
N ALA A 272 -13.85 -6.14 -4.33
CA ALA A 272 -13.61 -5.56 -3.01
C ALA A 272 -13.01 -4.15 -3.06
N LEU A 273 -11.99 -4.02 -3.91
CA LEU A 273 -11.19 -2.80 -4.01
C LEU A 273 -11.88 -1.75 -4.89
N GLY A 274 -12.86 -2.14 -5.71
CA GLY A 274 -13.61 -1.27 -6.61
C GLY A 274 -14.14 0.00 -5.93
N PRO A 275 -14.92 -0.10 -4.84
CA PRO A 275 -15.42 1.06 -4.10
C PRO A 275 -14.32 1.95 -3.51
N ALA A 276 -13.27 1.34 -2.93
CA ALA A 276 -12.17 2.08 -2.31
C ALA A 276 -11.35 2.86 -3.35
N MET A 277 -10.96 2.18 -4.43
CA MET A 277 -10.20 2.79 -5.52
C MET A 277 -11.00 3.91 -6.19
N SER A 278 -12.31 3.75 -6.38
CA SER A 278 -13.16 4.78 -7.01
C SER A 278 -13.15 6.12 -6.27
N SER A 279 -12.70 6.13 -5.01
CA SER A 279 -12.54 7.32 -4.18
C SER A 279 -11.19 8.04 -4.38
N ILE A 280 -10.26 7.46 -5.16
CA ILE A 280 -8.94 8.01 -5.43
C ILE A 280 -8.97 8.82 -6.76
N PRO A 281 -8.67 10.13 -6.74
CA PRO A 281 -8.67 10.98 -7.92
C PRO A 281 -7.54 10.61 -8.88
N GLY A 282 -7.84 10.72 -10.17
CA GLY A 282 -6.87 10.57 -11.25
C GLY A 282 -6.55 9.11 -11.63
N LYS A 283 -6.79 8.13 -10.76
CA LYS A 283 -6.51 6.71 -11.05
C LYS A 283 -7.43 5.79 -10.26
N SER A 284 -8.45 5.26 -10.93
CA SER A 284 -9.27 4.21 -10.29
C SER A 284 -10.03 3.35 -11.27
N LYS A 285 -10.92 3.94 -12.08
CA LYS A 285 -11.77 3.14 -12.97
C LYS A 285 -11.03 2.51 -14.14
N ALA A 286 -10.24 3.29 -14.88
CA ALA A 286 -9.52 2.78 -16.05
C ALA A 286 -8.44 1.75 -15.68
N ASP A 287 -7.77 1.92 -14.54
CA ASP A 287 -6.73 0.99 -14.09
C ASP A 287 -7.36 -0.29 -13.48
N LEU A 288 -8.50 -0.19 -12.78
CA LEU A 288 -9.31 -1.35 -12.38
C LEU A 288 -9.88 -2.10 -13.57
N ASP A 289 -10.40 -1.39 -14.58
CA ASP A 289 -10.99 -1.99 -15.75
C ASP A 289 -9.91 -2.73 -16.56
N LYS A 290 -8.70 -2.17 -16.69
CA LYS A 290 -7.53 -2.88 -17.25
C LYS A 290 -7.13 -4.12 -16.43
N ALA A 291 -7.16 -4.04 -15.10
CA ALA A 291 -6.88 -5.18 -14.24
C ALA A 291 -7.92 -6.30 -14.44
N ARG A 292 -9.20 -5.93 -14.56
CA ARG A 292 -10.29 -6.87 -14.87
C ARG A 292 -10.15 -7.49 -16.25
N GLU A 293 -9.82 -6.69 -17.27
CA GLU A 293 -9.56 -7.17 -18.63
C GLU A 293 -8.39 -8.15 -18.68
N GLY A 294 -7.29 -7.82 -17.97
CA GLY A 294 -6.14 -8.72 -17.83
C GLY A 294 -6.53 -10.04 -17.17
N LEU A 295 -7.35 -9.98 -16.12
CA LEU A 295 -7.82 -11.16 -15.41
C LEU A 295 -8.77 -12.03 -16.26
N ASN A 296 -9.60 -11.41 -17.12
CA ASN A 296 -10.46 -12.13 -18.06
C ASN A 296 -9.65 -12.88 -19.13
N SER A 297 -8.40 -12.48 -19.37
CA SER A 297 -7.49 -13.16 -20.28
C SER A 297 -6.78 -14.36 -19.65
N VAL A 298 -6.93 -14.57 -18.33
CA VAL A 298 -6.37 -15.73 -17.63
C VAL A 298 -7.24 -16.96 -17.89
N PRO A 299 -6.67 -18.11 -18.28
CA PRO A 299 -7.41 -19.35 -18.46
C PRO A 299 -8.18 -19.77 -17.19
N ASP A 300 -9.39 -20.29 -17.35
CA ASP A 300 -10.23 -20.75 -16.22
C ASP A 300 -9.63 -21.95 -15.46
N SER A 301 -8.64 -22.62 -16.06
CA SER A 301 -7.88 -23.72 -15.47
C SER A 301 -6.71 -23.26 -14.60
N GLU A 302 -6.33 -21.99 -14.65
CA GLU A 302 -5.18 -21.49 -13.91
C GLU A 302 -5.50 -21.43 -12.41
N VAL A 303 -4.69 -22.13 -11.62
CA VAL A 303 -4.84 -22.20 -10.16
C VAL A 303 -3.74 -21.36 -9.51
N VAL A 304 -4.13 -20.54 -8.55
CA VAL A 304 -3.21 -19.87 -7.64
C VAL A 304 -3.16 -20.64 -6.34
N THR A 305 -1.96 -20.76 -5.78
CA THR A 305 -1.77 -21.20 -4.39
C THR A 305 -1.08 -20.11 -3.60
N PHE A 306 -1.59 -19.84 -2.41
CA PHE A 306 -0.94 -19.00 -1.43
C PHE A 306 -0.99 -19.67 -0.05
N ASP A 307 0.03 -19.39 0.75
CA ASP A 307 0.14 -19.89 2.11
C ASP A 307 -0.41 -18.85 3.09
N VAL A 308 -1.10 -19.32 4.13
CA VAL A 308 -1.69 -18.50 5.18
C VAL A 308 -1.18 -19.01 6.52
N TRP A 309 -0.63 -18.13 7.36
CA TRP A 309 -0.26 -18.46 8.72
C TRP A 309 -1.25 -17.85 9.69
N LEU A 310 -1.67 -18.68 10.64
CA LEU A 310 -2.54 -18.32 11.74
C LEU A 310 -1.75 -18.29 13.04
N LYS A 311 -1.90 -17.21 13.80
CA LYS A 311 -1.37 -17.07 15.16
C LYS A 311 -2.48 -16.54 16.05
N ASN A 312 -2.73 -17.18 17.19
CA ASN A 312 -3.79 -16.77 18.14
C ASN A 312 -5.17 -16.59 17.49
N ASN A 313 -5.53 -17.47 16.54
CA ASN A 313 -6.81 -17.40 15.80
C ASN A 313 -6.98 -16.11 14.96
N GLN A 314 -5.87 -15.58 14.46
CA GLN A 314 -5.78 -14.42 13.57
C GLN A 314 -4.84 -14.75 12.41
N ILE A 315 -5.07 -14.15 11.24
CA ILE A 315 -4.11 -14.21 10.14
C ILE A 315 -2.90 -13.40 10.57
N SER A 316 -1.71 -14.01 10.58
CA SER A 316 -0.44 -13.32 10.83
C SER A 316 0.32 -13.04 9.55
N GLU A 317 0.15 -13.88 8.53
CA GLU A 317 0.86 -13.77 7.24
C GLU A 317 0.07 -14.45 6.12
N LEU A 318 0.04 -13.82 4.95
CA LEU A 318 -0.39 -14.38 3.68
C LEU A 318 0.81 -14.28 2.72
N GLN A 319 1.18 -15.37 2.05
CA GLN A 319 2.29 -15.36 1.10
C GLN A 319 1.84 -15.91 -0.24
N LEU A 320 2.04 -15.11 -1.30
CA LEU A 320 1.85 -15.51 -2.69
C LEU A 320 3.20 -15.50 -3.39
N ASP A 321 3.68 -16.66 -3.85
CA ASP A 321 4.87 -16.68 -4.70
C ASP A 321 4.49 -16.36 -6.14
N LEU A 322 4.87 -15.17 -6.62
CA LEU A 322 4.60 -14.74 -7.99
C LEU A 322 5.41 -15.54 -9.03
N ALA A 323 6.49 -16.21 -8.62
CA ALA A 323 7.29 -17.05 -9.50
C ALA A 323 6.49 -18.23 -10.05
N GLN A 324 5.40 -18.64 -9.38
CA GLN A 324 4.53 -19.73 -9.85
C GLN A 324 3.85 -19.43 -11.20
N PHE A 325 3.72 -18.15 -11.56
CA PHE A 325 3.13 -17.70 -12.82
C PHE A 325 4.18 -17.43 -13.90
N LEU A 326 5.47 -17.56 -13.58
CA LEU A 326 6.55 -17.30 -14.52
C LEU A 326 7.00 -18.62 -15.17
N PRO A 327 7.30 -18.60 -16.48
CA PRO A 327 8.05 -19.68 -17.11
C PRO A 327 9.36 -19.96 -16.36
N LYS A 328 9.75 -21.23 -16.25
CA LYS A 328 10.94 -21.65 -15.47
C LYS A 328 12.23 -20.98 -15.91
N ASP A 329 12.36 -20.66 -17.20
CA ASP A 329 13.50 -19.95 -17.78
C ASP A 329 13.55 -18.47 -17.37
N GLN A 330 12.40 -17.87 -17.02
CA GLN A 330 12.28 -16.49 -16.56
C GLN A 330 12.43 -16.35 -15.05
N SER A 331 12.00 -17.34 -14.27
CA SER A 331 12.23 -17.33 -12.81
C SER A 331 13.65 -17.77 -12.44
N GLY A 332 14.35 -18.48 -13.33
CA GLY A 332 15.65 -19.07 -13.02
C GLY A 332 15.57 -20.11 -11.90
N GLY A 333 14.37 -20.62 -11.59
CA GLY A 333 14.10 -21.44 -10.41
C GLY A 333 14.06 -20.67 -9.09
N GLY A 334 14.13 -19.34 -9.10
CA GLY A 334 14.02 -18.52 -7.91
C GLY A 334 12.58 -18.19 -7.51
N HIS A 335 12.43 -17.73 -6.27
CA HIS A 335 11.16 -17.35 -5.65
C HIS A 335 10.94 -15.83 -5.68
N LEU A 336 9.68 -15.42 -5.86
CA LEU A 336 9.24 -14.02 -5.81
C LEU A 336 8.04 -13.89 -4.86
N PRO A 337 8.24 -14.10 -3.55
CA PRO A 337 7.18 -14.01 -2.57
C PRO A 337 6.70 -12.56 -2.42
N VAL A 338 5.37 -12.42 -2.47
CA VAL A 338 4.62 -11.28 -1.95
C VAL A 338 4.02 -11.70 -0.62
N ASP A 339 4.51 -11.12 0.47
CA ASP A 339 4.03 -11.39 1.82
C ASP A 339 3.13 -10.23 2.28
N ALA A 340 1.96 -10.53 2.83
CA ALA A 340 1.14 -9.61 3.57
C ALA A 340 1.10 -10.06 5.04
N LYS A 341 1.74 -9.31 5.94
CA LYS A 341 1.81 -9.59 7.38
C LYS A 341 0.86 -8.69 8.14
N PHE A 342 0.24 -9.26 9.17
CA PHE A 342 -0.75 -8.60 10.01
C PHE A 342 -0.35 -8.74 11.47
N SER A 343 -0.52 -7.67 12.24
CA SER A 343 -0.29 -7.69 13.69
C SER A 343 -1.23 -6.72 14.38
N GLN A 344 -1.82 -7.17 15.49
CA GLN A 344 -2.62 -6.33 16.40
C GLN A 344 -1.83 -5.83 17.62
N ASP A 345 -0.56 -6.22 17.72
CA ASP A 345 0.36 -5.78 18.77
C ASP A 345 1.22 -4.62 18.28
N ALA A 346 0.70 -3.83 17.34
CA ALA A 346 1.42 -2.69 16.78
C ALA A 346 1.59 -1.59 17.83
N ALA A 347 2.73 -0.90 17.79
CA ALA A 347 2.93 0.28 18.63
C ALA A 347 1.93 1.39 18.26
N LYS A 348 1.50 2.16 19.25
CA LYS A 348 0.67 3.35 19.00
C LYS A 348 1.45 4.33 18.12
N VAL A 349 0.80 4.84 17.07
CA VAL A 349 1.36 5.87 16.21
C VAL A 349 1.30 7.20 16.96
N SER A 350 2.46 7.85 17.08
CA SER A 350 2.64 9.14 17.75
C SER A 350 3.29 10.16 16.82
N ALA A 351 3.08 11.44 17.15
CA ALA A 351 3.75 12.53 16.45
C ALA A 351 5.27 12.36 16.63
N PRO A 352 6.07 12.59 15.58
CA PRO A 352 7.51 12.52 15.69
C PRO A 352 8.08 13.74 16.42
N ASP A 353 9.26 13.57 17.01
CA ASP A 353 10.01 14.67 17.61
C ASP A 353 10.79 15.46 16.55
N GLY A 354 11.12 16.73 16.86
CA GLY A 354 12.00 17.56 16.03
C GLY A 354 11.41 17.97 14.67
N VAL A 355 10.09 18.10 14.59
CA VAL A 355 9.37 18.46 13.36
C VAL A 355 9.64 19.91 12.97
N THR A 356 10.01 20.13 11.70
CA THR A 356 10.00 21.46 11.08
C THR A 356 8.63 21.70 10.44
N ASN A 357 7.84 22.59 11.03
CA ASN A 357 6.48 22.87 10.53
C ASN A 357 6.49 23.72 9.26
N ILE A 358 5.57 23.40 8.35
CA ILE A 358 5.25 24.17 7.15
C ILE A 358 4.11 25.13 7.50
N ASP A 359 4.33 26.42 7.27
CA ASP A 359 3.32 27.45 7.47
C ASP A 359 2.51 27.65 6.19
N ILE A 360 1.37 26.95 6.10
CA ILE A 360 0.47 27.04 4.94
C ILE A 360 -0.21 28.40 4.87
N GLN A 361 -0.44 29.09 6.00
CA GLN A 361 -1.07 30.41 5.99
C GLN A 361 -0.21 31.45 5.29
N LYS A 362 1.11 31.43 5.55
CA LYS A 362 2.07 32.29 4.84
C LYS A 362 2.14 31.99 3.35
N LEU A 363 2.07 30.71 2.96
CA LEU A 363 2.01 30.32 1.55
C LEU A 363 0.82 30.96 0.85
N LEU A 364 -0.37 30.79 1.42
CA LEU A 364 -1.59 31.32 0.85
C LEU A 364 -1.56 32.85 0.80
N GLY A 365 -1.00 33.50 1.82
CA GLY A 365 -0.76 34.94 1.81
C GLY A 365 0.19 35.40 0.70
N SER A 366 1.25 34.63 0.41
CA SER A 366 2.21 34.95 -0.66
C SER A 366 1.66 34.74 -2.07
N LEU A 367 0.76 33.77 -2.26
CA LEU A 367 0.12 33.47 -3.55
C LEU A 367 -1.09 34.37 -3.82
N GLY A 368 -1.83 34.77 -2.78
CA GLY A 368 -2.96 35.70 -2.89
C GLY A 368 -2.57 37.19 -2.91
N GLY A 369 -1.32 37.52 -2.57
CA GLY A 369 -0.79 38.89 -2.56
C GLY A 369 -0.09 39.32 -3.86
N ALA A 370 0.01 38.44 -4.86
CA ALA A 370 0.55 38.77 -6.18
C ALA A 370 -0.58 39.25 -7.11
N ASN A 371 -1.02 40.50 -6.92
CA ASN A 371 -1.77 41.28 -7.92
C ASN A 371 -1.06 42.60 -8.18
#